data_AF-A0A9D8BB92-F1
#
_entry.id   AF-A0A9D8BB92-F1
#
_cell.length_a   1.000
_cell.length_b   1.000
_cell.length_c   1.000
_cell.angle_alpha   90.00
_cell.angle_beta   90.00
_cell.angle_gamma   90.00
#
_symmetry.space_group_name_H-M   'P 1'
#
loop_
_entity.id
_entity.type
_entity.pdbx_description
1 polymer ?
#
loop_
_entity_poly.entity_id
_entity_poly.type
_entity_poly.pdbx_seq_one_letter_code
_entity_poly.pdbx_strand_id
1 'polypeptide(L)'
;DPALNLQYRQGPEIPTLKYGFPDSHFICFPYETRRTGIYAAGCLRQPLDSAACTEDAAGAALKAMQCTVLTSQGCAVHPRTWDKSYPELFMQRCTQCKRCTEECPFGMYNEDEKGNPLPNPTRCRRCAICMGACPERIISFKDYSVDIIGSMLKSIEIPEEDEEKPRVLAFLCENDAYPALDIAGMHRIQYNPWIRVIPLRCLGSINLVWISDAFNKGFDGVILVGCVHGDDYQCHYIKGSELAKIRSSKIQETLQRLMLESERVEVHQLQIDQWHELPQIFDNFMKVIEKVGPNPMKGM
;
A
#
# COMPACT_ATOMS: atom_id res chain seq x y z
N ASP A 1 -1.73 28.44 20.12
CA ASP A 1 -2.12 27.10 20.58
C ASP A 1 -2.86 26.35 19.49
N PRO A 2 -2.72 25.01 19.42
CA PRO A 2 -3.55 24.20 18.53
C PRO A 2 -5.03 24.31 18.95
N ALA A 3 -5.92 24.43 17.96
CA ALA A 3 -7.36 24.46 18.13
C ALA A 3 -7.92 23.08 18.56
N LEU A 4 -7.41 21.99 17.98
CA LEU A 4 -7.98 20.64 18.21
C LEU A 4 -7.32 19.86 19.34
N ASN A 5 -6.08 20.21 19.73
CA ASN A 5 -5.35 19.58 20.84
C ASN A 5 -5.31 18.03 20.76
N LEU A 6 -5.15 17.48 19.56
CA LEU A 6 -5.17 16.04 19.34
C LEU A 6 -3.95 15.35 19.96
N GLN A 7 -4.14 14.14 20.49
CA GLN A 7 -3.07 13.33 21.08
C GLN A 7 -2.37 12.41 20.06
N TYR A 8 -2.32 12.81 18.79
CA TYR A 8 -1.66 12.01 17.75
C TYR A 8 -0.16 12.23 17.82
N ARG A 9 0.62 11.15 17.68
CA ARG A 9 2.08 11.25 17.48
C ARG A 9 2.47 12.23 16.36
N GLN A 10 1.65 12.31 15.31
CA GLN A 10 1.91 13.15 14.13
C GLN A 10 1.57 14.63 14.34
N GLY A 11 1.13 15.03 15.53
CA GLY A 11 0.84 16.41 15.88
C GLY A 11 -0.61 16.65 16.32
N PRO A 12 -0.86 17.80 16.98
CA PRO A 12 -2.13 18.09 17.64
C PRO A 12 -3.25 18.58 16.72
N GLU A 13 -2.98 18.65 15.41
CA GLU A 13 -3.91 19.19 14.40
C GLU A 13 -4.18 18.18 13.28
N ILE A 14 -5.15 18.55 12.43
CA ILE A 14 -5.37 17.88 11.15
C ILE A 14 -4.23 18.32 10.19
N PRO A 15 -3.54 17.38 9.52
CA PRO A 15 -2.52 17.74 8.54
C PRO A 15 -3.13 18.53 7.38
N THR A 16 -2.49 19.63 7.00
CA THR A 16 -2.89 20.47 5.86
C THR A 16 -2.08 20.17 4.62
N LEU A 17 -2.63 20.50 3.45
CA LEU A 17 -1.91 20.49 2.18
C LEU A 17 -0.99 21.71 2.03
N LYS A 18 -0.27 21.74 0.91
CA LYS A 18 0.55 22.89 0.46
C LYS A 18 -0.20 24.23 0.51
N TYR A 19 -1.51 24.21 0.29
CA TYR A 19 -2.38 25.40 0.28
C TYR A 19 -3.05 25.69 1.63
N GLY A 20 -2.70 24.97 2.70
CA GLY A 20 -3.23 25.21 4.05
C GLY A 20 -4.59 24.57 4.35
N PHE A 21 -5.17 23.83 3.40
CA PHE A 21 -6.45 23.16 3.58
C PHE A 21 -6.32 21.75 4.17
N PRO A 22 -7.17 21.34 5.13
CA PRO A 22 -7.11 20.05 5.83
C PRO A 22 -7.98 18.97 5.15
N ASP A 23 -7.83 18.75 3.85
CA ASP A 23 -8.54 17.68 3.14
C ASP A 23 -7.73 16.35 3.10
N SER A 24 -8.31 15.29 2.52
CA SER A 24 -7.68 13.98 2.38
C SER A 24 -6.56 13.95 1.33
N HIS A 25 -6.54 14.93 0.44
CA HIS A 25 -5.78 15.02 -0.81
C HIS A 25 -6.12 13.94 -1.83
N PHE A 26 -7.25 13.26 -1.70
CA PHE A 26 -7.59 12.14 -2.55
C PHE A 26 -8.96 12.32 -3.21
N ILE A 27 -8.97 12.23 -4.54
CA ILE A 27 -10.14 12.53 -5.37
C ILE A 27 -11.35 11.65 -5.03
N CYS A 28 -11.15 10.39 -4.66
CA CYS A 28 -12.27 9.52 -4.30
C CYS A 28 -12.78 9.77 -2.87
N PHE A 29 -12.05 10.49 -2.02
CA PHE A 29 -12.44 10.80 -0.63
C PHE A 29 -12.57 12.32 -0.39
N PRO A 30 -13.38 13.04 -1.18
CA PRO A 30 -13.35 14.51 -1.22
C PRO A 30 -13.81 15.18 0.09
N TYR A 31 -14.62 14.47 0.89
CA TYR A 31 -15.16 14.97 2.15
C TYR A 31 -14.37 14.52 3.38
N GLU A 32 -13.29 13.76 3.21
CA GLU A 32 -12.50 13.26 4.34
C GLU A 32 -11.29 14.15 4.61
N THR A 33 -10.77 14.08 5.84
CA THR A 33 -9.44 14.58 6.17
C THR A 33 -8.46 13.41 6.29
N ARG A 34 -7.17 13.71 6.48
CA ARG A 34 -6.15 12.69 6.77
C ARG A 34 -6.25 12.09 8.18
N ARG A 35 -7.21 12.54 9.00
CA ARG A 35 -7.51 12.00 10.34
C ARG A 35 -8.84 11.25 10.27
N THR A 36 -8.79 9.93 10.44
CA THR A 36 -10.00 9.09 10.48
C THR A 36 -10.96 9.58 11.58
N GLY A 37 -12.22 9.82 11.21
CA GLY A 37 -13.27 10.28 12.12
C GLY A 37 -13.28 11.80 12.40
N ILE A 38 -12.39 12.58 11.79
CA ILE A 38 -12.39 14.05 11.88
C ILE A 38 -12.62 14.60 10.47
N TYR A 39 -13.59 15.49 10.33
CA TYR A 39 -14.07 16.02 9.06
C TYR A 39 -13.99 17.54 9.04
N ALA A 40 -13.68 18.12 7.87
CA ALA A 40 -13.71 19.55 7.61
C ALA A 40 -14.83 19.83 6.60
N ALA A 41 -15.56 20.94 6.77
CA ALA A 41 -16.69 21.30 5.92
C ALA A 41 -16.70 22.79 5.56
N GLY A 42 -17.21 23.11 4.38
CA GLY A 42 -17.31 24.46 3.84
C GLY A 42 -15.95 25.07 3.51
N CYS A 43 -15.82 26.39 3.69
CA CYS A 43 -14.60 27.13 3.38
C CYS A 43 -13.36 26.71 4.20
N LEU A 44 -13.53 25.91 5.26
CA LEU A 44 -12.40 25.31 5.99
C LEU A 44 -11.69 24.27 5.13
N ARG A 45 -12.41 23.56 4.25
CA ARG A 45 -11.86 22.46 3.43
C ARG A 45 -11.26 22.96 2.12
N GLN A 46 -11.90 23.91 1.45
CA GLN A 46 -11.41 24.57 0.23
C GLN A 46 -12.24 25.83 -0.06
N PRO A 47 -11.83 26.74 -0.95
CA PRO A 47 -12.65 27.89 -1.33
C PRO A 47 -13.94 27.43 -2.02
N LEU A 48 -15.10 27.76 -1.45
CA LEU A 48 -16.42 27.34 -1.92
C LEU A 48 -17.40 28.52 -1.86
N ASP A 49 -18.39 28.51 -2.74
CA ASP A 49 -19.56 29.38 -2.58
C ASP A 49 -20.56 28.80 -1.57
N SER A 50 -21.64 29.55 -1.28
CA SER A 50 -22.65 29.13 -0.31
C SER A 50 -23.39 27.83 -0.66
N ALA A 51 -23.62 27.56 -1.95
CA ALA A 51 -24.32 26.35 -2.40
C ALA A 51 -23.40 25.14 -2.24
N ALA A 52 -22.16 25.25 -2.71
CA ALA A 52 -21.15 24.21 -2.56
C ALA A 52 -20.79 23.94 -1.09
N CYS A 53 -20.81 24.96 -0.22
CA CYS A 53 -20.66 24.75 1.23
C CYS A 53 -21.77 23.87 1.82
N THR A 54 -23.01 23.99 1.31
CA THR A 54 -24.16 23.20 1.77
C THR A 54 -23.99 21.73 1.36
N GLU A 55 -23.60 21.48 0.12
CA GLU A 55 -23.29 20.13 -0.37
C GLU A 55 -22.11 19.51 0.38
N ASP A 56 -21.06 20.29 0.62
CA ASP A 56 -19.87 19.84 1.33
C ASP A 56 -20.17 19.45 2.78
N ALA A 57 -20.97 20.25 3.49
CA ALA A 57 -21.42 19.94 4.83
C ALA A 57 -22.27 18.67 4.88
N ALA A 58 -23.15 18.46 3.89
CA ALA A 58 -23.93 17.23 3.78
C ALA A 58 -23.03 16.01 3.55
N GLY A 59 -22.04 16.12 2.65
CA GLY A 59 -21.05 15.06 2.40
C GLY A 59 -20.24 14.70 3.64
N ALA A 60 -19.71 15.71 4.34
CA ALA A 60 -18.98 15.51 5.59
C ALA A 60 -19.84 14.84 6.68
N ALA A 61 -21.11 15.24 6.82
CA ALA A 61 -22.04 14.63 7.77
C ALA A 61 -22.31 13.15 7.46
N LEU A 62 -22.56 12.81 6.19
CA LEU A 62 -22.76 11.41 5.76
C LEU A 62 -21.52 10.55 6.00
N LYS A 63 -20.33 11.10 5.78
CA LYS A 63 -19.07 10.42 6.07
C LYS A 63 -18.84 10.21 7.57
N ALA A 64 -19.20 11.20 8.40
CA ALA A 64 -19.18 11.05 9.85
C ALA A 64 -20.14 9.96 10.33
N MET A 65 -21.38 9.94 9.81
CA MET A 65 -22.35 8.88 10.10
C MET A 65 -21.82 7.50 9.70
N GLN A 66 -21.26 7.37 8.49
CA GLN A 66 -20.63 6.12 8.03
C GLN A 66 -19.51 5.68 8.97
N CYS A 67 -18.63 6.59 9.38
CA CYS A 67 -17.53 6.29 10.30
C CYS A 67 -18.03 5.79 11.66
N THR A 68 -19.04 6.45 12.24
CA THR A 68 -19.63 6.04 13.52
C THR A 68 -20.26 4.65 13.41
N VAL A 69 -21.06 4.40 12.37
CA VAL A 69 -21.72 3.10 12.16
C VAL A 69 -20.68 1.99 11.97
N LEU A 70 -19.71 2.15 11.08
CA LEU A 70 -18.70 1.12 10.82
C LEU A 70 -17.81 0.88 12.03
N THR A 71 -17.40 1.94 12.73
CA THR A 71 -16.57 1.81 13.94
C THR A 71 -17.32 1.04 15.03
N SER A 72 -18.63 1.28 15.22
CA SER A 72 -19.45 0.54 16.18
C SER A 72 -19.56 -0.97 15.87
N GLN A 73 -19.31 -1.35 14.62
CA GLN A 73 -19.30 -2.74 14.16
C GLN A 73 -17.89 -3.34 14.13
N GLY A 74 -16.86 -2.58 14.54
CA GLY A 74 -15.45 -2.98 14.43
C GLY A 74 -14.91 -3.00 13.00
N CYS A 75 -15.64 -2.42 12.05
CA CYS A 75 -15.28 -2.36 10.64
C CYS A 75 -14.44 -1.12 10.34
N ALA A 76 -13.52 -1.25 9.39
CA ALA A 76 -12.84 -0.11 8.82
C ALA A 76 -13.77 0.69 7.91
N VAL A 77 -13.46 1.99 7.81
CA VAL A 77 -13.97 2.88 6.76
C VAL A 77 -13.15 2.68 5.48
N HIS A 78 -13.51 3.41 4.43
CA HIS A 78 -12.81 3.43 3.15
C HIS A 78 -11.27 3.67 3.30
N PRO A 79 -10.37 3.15 2.44
CA PRO A 79 -10.59 2.33 1.24
C PRO A 79 -11.23 0.95 1.48
N ARG A 80 -10.83 0.25 2.55
CA ARG A 80 -11.30 -1.10 2.88
C ARG A 80 -12.52 -1.12 3.80
N THR A 81 -13.62 -0.54 3.32
CA THR A 81 -14.92 -0.56 4.02
C THR A 81 -15.32 -1.99 4.41
N TRP A 82 -15.88 -2.18 5.60
CA TRP A 82 -16.33 -3.48 6.15
C TRP A 82 -15.22 -4.43 6.63
N ASP A 83 -13.95 -4.09 6.42
CA ASP A 83 -12.85 -4.93 6.89
C ASP A 83 -12.77 -4.92 8.43
N LYS A 84 -12.97 -6.10 9.03
CA LYS A 84 -12.95 -6.32 10.48
C LYS A 84 -11.55 -6.67 11.00
N SER A 85 -10.61 -7.01 10.13
CA SER A 85 -9.23 -7.28 10.52
C SER A 85 -8.57 -6.00 10.98
N TYR A 86 -7.65 -6.07 11.94
CA TYR A 86 -6.83 -4.95 12.38
C TYR A 86 -5.46 -5.50 12.79
N PRO A 87 -4.41 -4.65 12.88
CA PRO A 87 -3.08 -5.17 13.17
C PRO A 87 -2.97 -5.62 14.62
N GLU A 88 -2.52 -6.84 14.81
CA GLU A 88 -2.15 -7.45 16.09
C GLU A 88 -0.63 -7.48 16.18
N LEU A 89 -0.08 -7.19 17.37
CA LEU A 89 1.37 -7.03 17.57
C LEU A 89 1.91 -8.08 18.53
N PHE A 90 2.87 -8.87 18.07
CA PHE A 90 3.61 -9.80 18.92
C PHE A 90 4.76 -9.10 19.64
N MET A 91 4.42 -8.42 20.75
CA MET A 91 5.31 -7.48 21.45
C MET A 91 6.62 -8.09 21.99
N GLN A 92 6.68 -9.40 22.21
CA GLN A 92 7.90 -10.09 22.68
C GLN A 92 9.09 -9.93 21.72
N ARG A 93 8.83 -9.69 20.43
CA ARG A 93 9.86 -9.49 19.39
C ARG A 93 10.03 -8.02 18.99
N CYS A 94 9.40 -7.09 19.69
CA CYS A 94 9.51 -5.68 19.36
C CYS A 94 10.88 -5.12 19.73
N THR A 95 11.55 -4.51 18.76
CA THR A 95 12.87 -3.86 18.93
C THR A 95 12.79 -2.35 19.10
N GLN A 96 11.58 -1.79 19.25
CA GLN A 96 11.35 -0.35 19.43
C GLN A 96 11.96 0.53 18.31
N CYS A 97 12.07 -0.01 17.09
CA CYS A 97 12.64 0.70 15.94
C CYS A 97 11.75 1.84 15.38
N LYS A 98 10.54 2.05 15.92
CA LYS A 98 9.58 3.12 15.58
C LYS A 98 9.08 3.22 14.14
N ARG A 99 9.53 2.36 13.21
CA ARG A 99 9.07 2.40 11.81
C ARG A 99 7.55 2.30 11.68
N CYS A 100 6.90 1.46 12.49
CA CYS A 100 5.44 1.31 12.46
C CYS A 100 4.68 2.57 12.94
N THR A 101 5.25 3.35 13.87
CA THR A 101 4.64 4.57 14.41
C THR A 101 4.91 5.78 13.51
N GLU A 102 6.08 5.83 12.88
CA GLU A 102 6.49 6.90 11.97
C GLU A 102 5.87 6.78 10.58
N GLU A 103 5.87 5.58 10.02
CA GLU A 103 5.43 5.35 8.64
C GLU A 103 3.92 5.20 8.54
N CYS A 104 3.18 5.07 9.66
CA CYS A 104 1.71 5.01 9.64
C CYS A 104 1.12 6.35 9.20
N PRO A 105 0.50 6.45 8.02
CA PRO A 105 0.02 7.73 7.49
C PRO A 105 -1.16 8.30 8.29
N PHE A 106 -1.91 7.44 8.97
CA PHE A 106 -3.11 7.80 9.72
C PHE A 106 -2.88 7.98 11.22
N GLY A 107 -1.63 7.82 11.70
CA GLY A 107 -1.30 7.99 13.11
C GLY A 107 -2.03 7.01 14.04
N MET A 108 -2.14 5.74 13.60
CA MET A 108 -2.72 4.66 14.40
C MET A 108 -1.98 4.47 15.74
N TYR A 109 -0.66 4.55 15.70
CA TYR A 109 0.17 4.28 16.86
C TYR A 109 0.62 5.58 17.50
N ASN A 110 0.39 5.70 18.79
CA ASN A 110 1.18 6.56 19.65
C ASN A 110 2.39 5.75 20.18
N GLU A 111 3.17 6.34 21.08
CA GLU A 111 4.31 5.68 21.73
C GLU A 111 4.17 5.79 23.25
N ASP A 112 4.55 4.75 23.99
CA ASP A 112 4.75 4.84 25.44
C ASP A 112 6.12 5.47 25.77
N GLU A 113 6.42 5.64 27.06
CA GLU A 113 7.71 6.20 27.52
C GLU A 113 8.93 5.40 27.05
N LYS A 114 8.76 4.11 26.74
CA LYS A 114 9.81 3.21 26.26
C LYS A 114 9.87 3.16 24.73
N GLY A 115 9.01 3.89 24.02
CA GLY A 115 8.92 3.88 22.57
C GLY A 115 8.17 2.67 21.99
N ASN A 116 7.44 1.91 22.80
CA ASN A 116 6.57 0.85 22.31
C ASN A 116 5.35 1.44 21.60
N PRO A 117 4.89 0.85 20.48
CA PRO A 117 3.68 1.30 19.80
C PRO A 117 2.43 1.10 20.67
N LEU A 118 1.68 2.18 20.91
CA LEU A 118 0.37 2.17 21.56
C LEU A 118 -0.73 2.27 20.49
N PRO A 119 -1.42 1.16 20.15
CA PRO A 119 -2.38 1.13 19.05
C PRO A 119 -3.70 1.84 19.38
N ASN A 120 -4.21 2.59 18.41
CA ASN A 120 -5.57 3.12 18.39
C ASN A 120 -6.33 2.54 17.18
N PRO A 121 -7.02 1.38 17.33
CA PRO A 121 -7.58 0.63 16.20
C PRO A 121 -8.61 1.39 15.37
N THR A 122 -9.31 2.36 15.97
CA THR A 122 -10.32 3.20 15.31
C THR A 122 -9.72 4.19 14.30
N ARG A 123 -8.43 4.49 14.41
CA ARG A 123 -7.72 5.36 13.45
C ARG A 123 -7.27 4.60 12.19
N CYS A 124 -7.20 3.29 12.27
CA CYS A 124 -6.52 2.45 11.28
C CYS A 124 -7.40 2.13 10.07
N ARG A 125 -6.86 2.42 8.88
CA ARG A 125 -7.49 2.22 7.56
C ARG A 125 -7.16 0.86 6.90
N ARG A 126 -6.54 -0.05 7.65
CA ARG A 126 -6.19 -1.44 7.23
C ARG A 126 -5.22 -1.57 6.05
N CYS A 127 -4.47 -0.51 5.74
CA CYS A 127 -3.48 -0.48 4.65
C CYS A 127 -2.29 -1.43 4.79
N ALA A 128 -2.05 -1.97 5.99
CA ALA A 128 -0.92 -2.82 6.32
C ALA A 128 0.49 -2.23 6.07
N ILE A 129 0.63 -0.90 5.92
CA ILE A 129 1.95 -0.25 5.77
C ILE A 129 2.88 -0.56 6.95
N CYS A 130 2.34 -0.57 8.18
CA CYS A 130 3.10 -0.91 9.38
C CYS A 130 3.62 -2.36 9.37
N MET A 131 2.87 -3.30 8.78
CA MET A 131 3.30 -4.69 8.58
C MET A 131 4.49 -4.77 7.62
N GLY A 132 4.43 -4.06 6.49
CA GLY A 132 5.55 -3.97 5.55
C GLY A 132 6.77 -3.25 6.13
N ALA A 133 6.55 -2.29 7.03
CA ALA A 133 7.63 -1.51 7.67
C ALA A 133 8.41 -2.30 8.73
N CYS A 134 7.75 -3.24 9.42
CA CYS A 134 8.31 -3.93 10.58
C CYS A 134 9.39 -4.95 10.16
N PRO A 135 10.68 -4.72 10.50
CA PRO A 135 11.74 -5.67 10.15
C PRO A 135 11.59 -7.00 10.91
N GLU A 136 11.09 -6.95 12.14
CA GLU A 136 10.84 -8.13 12.96
C GLU A 136 9.56 -8.88 12.61
N ARG A 137 8.74 -8.33 11.70
CA ARG A 137 7.48 -8.94 11.25
C ARG A 137 6.52 -9.29 12.41
N ILE A 138 6.47 -8.45 13.45
CA ILE A 138 5.61 -8.69 14.62
C ILE A 138 4.15 -8.32 14.39
N ILE A 139 3.86 -7.63 13.29
CA ILE A 139 2.54 -7.06 13.00
C ILE A 139 1.86 -7.97 11.99
N SER A 140 0.64 -8.41 12.26
CA SER A 140 -0.17 -9.22 11.35
C SER A 140 -1.64 -8.83 11.44
N PHE A 141 -2.41 -9.11 10.39
CA PHE A 141 -3.87 -9.08 10.41
C PHE A 141 -4.36 -10.52 10.30
N LYS A 142 -5.54 -10.80 10.86
CA LYS A 142 -6.11 -12.16 10.88
C LYS A 142 -6.25 -12.80 9.49
N ASP A 143 -6.53 -11.99 8.48
CA ASP A 143 -6.75 -12.36 7.08
C ASP A 143 -5.65 -11.84 6.14
N TYR A 144 -4.62 -11.17 6.67
CA TYR A 144 -3.53 -10.59 5.88
C TYR A 144 -2.25 -10.49 6.69
N SER A 145 -1.25 -11.31 6.35
CA SER A 145 0.03 -11.36 7.05
C SER A 145 1.18 -11.60 6.08
N VAL A 146 2.40 -11.42 6.58
CA VAL A 146 3.62 -11.78 5.83
C VAL A 146 3.59 -13.25 5.42
N ASP A 147 3.11 -14.13 6.29
CA ASP A 147 3.07 -15.58 6.03
C ASP A 147 1.99 -15.97 5.03
N ILE A 148 0.83 -15.31 5.04
CA ILE A 148 -0.26 -15.56 4.07
C ILE A 148 0.24 -15.24 2.66
N ILE A 149 0.83 -14.06 2.45
CA ILE A 149 1.37 -13.66 1.14
C ILE A 149 2.57 -14.53 0.76
N GLY A 150 3.45 -14.86 1.70
CA GLY A 150 4.56 -15.79 1.47
C GLY A 150 4.08 -17.17 1.04
N SER A 151 2.96 -17.66 1.59
CA SER A 151 2.37 -18.95 1.22
C SER A 151 1.75 -18.90 -0.18
N MET A 152 1.04 -17.82 -0.51
CA MET A 152 0.52 -17.60 -1.88
C MET A 152 1.66 -17.61 -2.89
N LEU A 153 2.74 -16.88 -2.61
CA LEU A 153 3.94 -16.85 -3.45
C LEU A 153 4.53 -18.25 -3.65
N LYS A 154 4.72 -19.01 -2.56
CA LYS A 154 5.31 -20.36 -2.60
C LYS A 154 4.45 -21.38 -3.33
N SER A 155 3.14 -21.16 -3.38
CA SER A 155 2.18 -22.03 -4.09
C SER A 155 2.22 -21.85 -5.62
N ILE A 156 2.86 -20.79 -6.12
CA ILE A 156 2.99 -20.55 -7.55
C ILE A 156 4.02 -21.54 -8.13
N GLU A 157 3.58 -22.26 -9.16
CA GLU A 157 4.43 -23.17 -9.93
C GLU A 157 5.52 -22.40 -10.70
N ILE A 158 6.76 -22.84 -10.50
CA ILE A 158 7.94 -22.37 -11.22
C ILE A 158 8.24 -23.42 -12.29
N PRO A 159 8.23 -23.06 -13.59
CA PRO A 159 8.63 -23.97 -14.65
C PRO A 159 10.08 -24.43 -14.46
N GLU A 160 10.39 -25.64 -14.92
CA GLU A 160 11.77 -26.13 -14.95
C GLU A 160 12.65 -25.29 -15.91
N GLU A 161 13.96 -25.36 -15.73
CA GLU A 161 14.92 -24.54 -16.49
C GLU A 161 14.89 -24.86 -17.99
N ASP A 162 14.68 -26.13 -18.35
CA ASP A 162 14.62 -26.62 -19.73
C ASP A 162 13.32 -26.27 -20.47
N GLU A 163 12.29 -25.79 -19.75
CA GLU A 163 11.04 -25.36 -20.36
C GLU A 163 11.13 -23.97 -21.03
N GLU A 164 12.24 -23.23 -20.84
CA GLU A 164 12.48 -21.87 -21.37
C GLU A 164 11.33 -20.86 -21.09
N LYS A 165 10.54 -21.11 -20.04
CA LYS A 165 9.43 -20.23 -19.63
C LYS A 165 9.87 -19.38 -18.44
N PRO A 166 9.99 -18.04 -18.58
CA PRO A 166 10.20 -17.18 -17.43
C PRO A 166 8.98 -17.24 -16.50
N ARG A 167 9.17 -16.93 -15.21
CA ARG A 167 8.09 -16.73 -14.25
C ARG A 167 8.31 -15.43 -13.51
N VAL A 168 7.40 -14.48 -13.72
CA VAL A 168 7.45 -13.16 -13.09
C VAL A 168 6.34 -13.02 -12.07
N LEU A 169 6.67 -12.45 -10.90
CA LEU A 169 5.69 -12.11 -9.88
C LEU A 169 5.35 -10.62 -9.95
N ALA A 170 4.07 -10.29 -10.04
CA ALA A 170 3.55 -8.94 -9.99
C ALA A 170 2.83 -8.69 -8.65
N PHE A 171 3.39 -7.82 -7.82
CA PHE A 171 2.71 -7.28 -6.65
C PHE A 171 1.93 -6.03 -7.04
N LEU A 172 0.61 -6.12 -7.05
CA LEU A 172 -0.26 -5.00 -7.45
C LEU A 172 -0.97 -4.40 -6.24
N CYS A 173 -0.96 -3.07 -6.12
CA CYS A 173 -1.82 -2.38 -5.17
C CYS A 173 -3.29 -2.66 -5.48
N GLU A 174 -4.08 -3.06 -4.47
CA GLU A 174 -5.51 -3.40 -4.61
C GLU A 174 -6.38 -2.22 -5.08
N ASN A 175 -5.90 -0.98 -4.99
CA ASN A 175 -6.72 0.21 -5.17
C ASN A 175 -6.71 0.76 -6.60
N ASP A 176 -5.55 0.80 -7.25
CA ASP A 176 -5.43 1.28 -8.64
C ASP A 176 -4.88 0.20 -9.57
N ALA A 177 -3.73 -0.39 -9.24
CA ALA A 177 -3.04 -1.32 -10.14
C ALA A 177 -3.81 -2.62 -10.40
N TYR A 178 -4.43 -3.21 -9.37
CA TYR A 178 -5.23 -4.43 -9.54
C TYR A 178 -6.55 -4.14 -10.27
N PRO A 179 -7.34 -3.09 -9.93
CA PRO A 179 -8.50 -2.70 -10.73
C PRO A 179 -8.18 -2.30 -12.17
N ALA A 180 -7.02 -1.67 -12.40
CA ALA A 180 -6.54 -1.38 -13.75
C ALA A 180 -6.33 -2.66 -14.57
N LEU A 181 -5.81 -3.72 -13.95
CA LEU A 181 -5.71 -5.03 -14.60
C LEU A 181 -7.10 -5.62 -14.91
N ASP A 182 -8.06 -5.49 -13.98
CA ASP A 182 -9.44 -5.94 -14.21
C ASP A 182 -10.08 -5.21 -15.40
N ILE A 183 -9.90 -3.89 -15.51
CA ILE A 183 -10.39 -3.08 -16.64
C ILE A 183 -9.73 -3.52 -17.96
N ALA A 184 -8.40 -3.71 -17.96
CA ALA A 184 -7.70 -4.22 -19.14
C ALA A 184 -8.26 -5.58 -19.59
N GLY A 185 -8.57 -6.47 -18.63
CA GLY A 185 -9.24 -7.74 -18.86
C GLY A 185 -10.66 -7.59 -19.44
N MET A 186 -11.45 -6.65 -18.94
CA MET A 186 -12.79 -6.33 -19.48
C MET A 186 -12.71 -5.85 -20.94
N HIS A 187 -11.64 -5.13 -21.29
CA HIS A 187 -11.34 -4.72 -22.67
C HIS A 187 -10.62 -5.80 -23.50
N ARG A 188 -10.40 -6.99 -22.94
CA ARG A 188 -9.75 -8.14 -23.57
C ARG A 188 -8.31 -7.88 -24.01
N ILE A 189 -7.64 -6.92 -23.38
CA ILE A 189 -6.23 -6.66 -23.62
C ILE A 189 -5.43 -7.83 -23.06
N GLN A 190 -4.60 -8.43 -23.90
CA GLN A 190 -3.73 -9.54 -23.50
C GLN A 190 -2.45 -8.97 -22.87
N TYR A 191 -1.88 -9.73 -21.94
CA TYR A 191 -0.54 -9.50 -21.40
C TYR A 191 0.18 -10.85 -21.32
N ASN A 192 1.50 -10.81 -21.12
CA ASN A 192 2.30 -12.03 -21.08
C ASN A 192 1.76 -13.07 -20.05
N PRO A 193 1.44 -14.31 -20.46
CA PRO A 193 0.81 -15.32 -19.61
C PRO A 193 1.74 -15.85 -18.51
N TRP A 194 3.00 -15.46 -18.51
CA TRP A 194 4.01 -15.89 -17.53
C TRP A 194 4.06 -15.05 -16.27
N ILE A 195 3.35 -13.93 -16.26
CA ILE A 195 3.18 -13.08 -15.08
C ILE A 195 2.13 -13.70 -14.16
N ARG A 196 2.42 -13.71 -12.85
CA ARG A 196 1.51 -14.12 -11.79
C ARG A 196 1.28 -12.94 -10.87
N VAL A 197 0.02 -12.68 -10.53
CA VAL A 197 -0.37 -11.48 -9.78
C VAL A 197 -0.70 -11.88 -8.34
N ILE A 198 -0.12 -11.16 -7.37
CA ILE A 198 -0.55 -11.17 -5.98
C ILE A 198 -0.97 -9.74 -5.60
N PRO A 199 -2.26 -9.50 -5.30
CA PRO A 199 -2.68 -8.19 -4.83
C PRO A 199 -2.18 -7.93 -3.41
N LEU A 200 -1.73 -6.71 -3.15
CA LEU A 200 -1.38 -6.19 -1.83
C LEU A 200 -2.39 -5.12 -1.44
N ARG A 201 -2.75 -5.06 -0.15
CA ARG A 201 -3.64 -4.00 0.35
C ARG A 201 -3.15 -2.61 -0.02
N CYS A 202 -1.84 -2.41 0.05
CA CYS A 202 -1.18 -1.22 -0.43
C CYS A 202 0.19 -1.62 -0.92
N LEU A 203 0.74 -0.96 -1.94
CA LEU A 203 2.15 -1.22 -2.27
C LEU A 203 3.08 -0.93 -1.09
N GLY A 204 2.72 0.02 -0.22
CA GLY A 204 3.44 0.32 1.01
C GLY A 204 3.39 -0.79 2.08
N SER A 205 2.59 -1.85 1.91
CA SER A 205 2.66 -3.05 2.76
C SER A 205 3.73 -4.05 2.29
N ILE A 206 4.44 -3.77 1.18
CA ILE A 206 5.54 -4.60 0.71
C ILE A 206 6.55 -4.82 1.83
N ASN A 207 6.81 -6.11 2.11
CA ASN A 207 7.88 -6.55 2.98
C ASN A 207 9.00 -7.14 2.10
N LEU A 208 10.25 -6.72 2.34
CA LEU A 208 11.39 -7.16 1.53
C LEU A 208 11.61 -8.68 1.56
N VAL A 209 11.13 -9.38 2.60
CA VAL A 209 11.22 -10.84 2.66
C VAL A 209 10.51 -11.52 1.50
N TRP A 210 9.41 -10.95 1.00
CA TRP A 210 8.68 -11.55 -0.13
C TRP A 210 9.48 -11.50 -1.43
N ILE A 211 10.34 -10.50 -1.58
CA ILE A 211 11.21 -10.37 -2.75
C ILE A 211 12.31 -11.43 -2.68
N SER A 212 12.96 -11.57 -1.51
CA SER A 212 13.93 -12.64 -1.29
C SER A 212 13.30 -14.03 -1.45
N ASP A 213 12.10 -14.26 -0.89
CA ASP A 213 11.37 -15.52 -1.03
C ASP A 213 10.98 -15.80 -2.48
N ALA A 214 10.65 -14.78 -3.28
CA ALA A 214 10.40 -14.92 -4.72
C ALA A 214 11.63 -15.48 -5.44
N PHE A 215 12.78 -14.84 -5.26
CA PHE A 215 13.99 -15.28 -5.96
C PHE A 215 14.48 -16.65 -5.48
N ASN A 216 14.43 -16.91 -4.17
CA ASN A 216 14.76 -18.22 -3.62
C ASN A 216 13.84 -19.34 -4.13
N LYS A 217 12.58 -19.02 -4.49
CA LYS A 217 11.65 -20.01 -5.06
C LYS A 217 11.95 -20.29 -6.54
N GLY A 218 12.66 -19.39 -7.22
CA GLY A 218 13.01 -19.50 -8.65
C GLY A 218 12.26 -18.53 -9.57
N PHE A 219 11.64 -17.45 -9.05
CA PHE A 219 11.07 -16.41 -9.92
C PHE A 219 12.17 -15.67 -10.69
N ASP A 220 11.94 -15.40 -11.96
CA ASP A 220 12.90 -14.74 -12.86
C ASP A 220 12.92 -13.22 -12.70
N GLY A 221 11.79 -12.65 -12.23
CA GLY A 221 11.66 -11.23 -11.91
C GLY A 221 10.46 -10.92 -11.01
N VAL A 222 10.52 -9.77 -10.34
CA VAL A 222 9.45 -9.24 -9.50
C VAL A 222 9.12 -7.82 -9.94
N ILE A 223 7.86 -7.56 -10.27
CA ILE A 223 7.38 -6.21 -10.60
C ILE A 223 6.41 -5.72 -9.53
N LEU A 224 6.59 -4.48 -9.09
CA LEU A 224 5.78 -3.83 -8.06
C LEU A 224 5.01 -2.69 -8.71
N VAL A 225 3.69 -2.70 -8.67
CA VAL A 225 2.88 -1.64 -9.30
C VAL A 225 1.93 -1.02 -8.29
N GLY A 226 2.02 0.29 -8.12
CA GLY A 226 1.25 1.05 -7.15
C GLY A 226 0.54 2.24 -7.75
N CYS A 227 -0.25 2.92 -6.92
CA CYS A 227 -0.86 4.20 -7.26
C CYS A 227 0.23 5.27 -7.46
N VAL A 228 -0.07 6.32 -8.23
CA VAL A 228 0.80 7.51 -8.30
C VAL A 228 0.89 8.22 -6.94
N HIS A 229 2.08 8.69 -6.58
CA HIS A 229 2.36 9.55 -5.42
C HIS A 229 3.01 10.86 -5.88
N GLY A 230 3.00 11.89 -5.04
CA GLY A 230 3.55 13.22 -5.36
C GLY A 230 2.48 14.28 -5.40
N ASP A 231 2.63 15.27 -6.30
CA ASP A 231 1.71 16.40 -6.44
C ASP A 231 0.40 16.01 -7.15
N ASP A 232 0.44 15.06 -8.10
CA ASP A 232 -0.73 14.48 -8.79
C ASP A 232 -1.18 13.18 -8.10
N TYR A 233 -1.52 13.32 -6.83
CA TYR A 233 -1.64 12.24 -5.88
C TYR A 233 -2.87 11.32 -6.06
N GLN A 234 -2.68 10.02 -6.32
CA GLN A 234 -3.75 9.01 -6.34
C GLN A 234 -3.61 7.89 -5.29
N CYS A 235 -2.55 7.88 -4.48
CA CYS A 235 -2.39 6.78 -3.53
C CYS A 235 -3.49 6.80 -2.43
N HIS A 236 -4.19 5.68 -2.25
CA HIS A 236 -5.35 5.65 -1.34
C HIS A 236 -4.97 5.73 0.15
N TYR A 237 -3.68 5.67 0.47
CA TYR A 237 -3.18 5.60 1.85
C TYR A 237 -2.10 6.64 2.17
N ILE A 238 -2.14 7.82 1.54
CA ILE A 238 -1.27 9.00 1.76
C ILE A 238 0.21 8.80 1.38
N LYS A 239 0.88 7.73 1.83
CA LYS A 239 2.33 7.53 1.63
C LYS A 239 2.71 6.15 1.10
N GLY A 240 1.74 5.32 0.75
CA GLY A 240 1.95 3.92 0.39
C GLY A 240 3.00 3.69 -0.69
N SER A 241 2.75 4.20 -1.90
CA SER A 241 3.66 4.03 -3.04
C SER A 241 5.00 4.75 -2.86
N GLU A 242 5.01 5.89 -2.18
CA GLU A 242 6.24 6.63 -1.82
C GLU A 242 7.14 5.76 -0.93
N LEU A 243 6.59 5.20 0.15
CA LEU A 243 7.30 4.31 1.07
C LEU A 243 7.78 3.05 0.35
N ALA A 244 6.98 2.47 -0.54
CA ALA A 244 7.40 1.34 -1.35
C ALA A 244 8.61 1.68 -2.23
N LYS A 245 8.59 2.83 -2.92
CA LYS A 245 9.73 3.31 -3.73
C LYS A 245 11.00 3.50 -2.88
N ILE A 246 10.87 4.10 -1.69
CA ILE A 246 11.99 4.30 -0.76
C ILE A 246 12.55 2.96 -0.24
N ARG A 247 11.69 1.97 0.04
CA ARG A 247 12.16 0.64 0.49
C ARG A 247 12.80 -0.13 -0.67
N SER A 248 12.22 -0.03 -1.86
CA SER A 248 12.75 -0.70 -3.06
C SER A 248 14.03 -0.06 -3.59
N SER A 249 14.35 1.20 -3.29
CA SER A 249 15.67 1.74 -3.66
C SER A 249 16.82 1.01 -2.93
N LYS A 250 16.53 0.39 -1.78
CA LYS A 250 17.47 -0.46 -1.02
C LYS A 250 17.48 -1.92 -1.48
N ILE A 251 16.64 -2.28 -2.46
CA ILE A 251 16.54 -3.65 -2.96
C ILE A 251 17.81 -4.11 -3.64
N GLN A 252 18.56 -3.17 -4.23
CA GLN A 252 19.82 -3.44 -4.90
C GLN A 252 20.81 -4.12 -3.94
N GLU A 253 20.89 -3.66 -2.69
CA GLU A 253 21.72 -4.30 -1.66
C GLU A 253 21.27 -5.73 -1.36
N THR A 254 19.96 -5.99 -1.41
CA THR A 254 19.40 -7.34 -1.19
C THR A 254 19.70 -8.25 -2.37
N LEU A 255 19.53 -7.77 -3.61
CA LEU A 255 19.81 -8.52 -4.83
C LEU A 255 21.30 -8.81 -4.99
N GLN A 256 22.17 -7.85 -4.68
CA GLN A 256 23.63 -8.05 -4.67
C GLN A 256 24.05 -9.18 -3.72
N ARG A 257 23.44 -9.26 -2.53
CA ARG A 257 23.70 -10.37 -1.58
C ARG A 257 23.26 -11.73 -2.11
N LEU A 258 22.24 -11.75 -2.98
CA LEU A 258 21.77 -12.95 -3.68
C LEU A 258 22.52 -13.19 -5.00
N MET A 259 23.51 -12.35 -5.36
CA MET A 259 24.21 -12.39 -6.64
C MET A 259 23.27 -12.29 -7.86
N LEU A 260 22.22 -11.47 -7.73
CA LEU A 260 21.23 -11.24 -8.78
C LEU A 260 21.34 -9.82 -9.35
N GLU A 261 20.98 -9.69 -10.61
CA GLU A 261 20.88 -8.42 -11.32
C GLU A 261 19.78 -7.54 -10.73
N SER A 262 20.06 -6.24 -10.60
CA SER A 262 19.13 -5.27 -10.04
C SER A 262 17.87 -5.09 -10.88
N GLU A 263 18.01 -5.33 -12.18
CA GLU A 263 17.02 -5.22 -13.24
C GLU A 263 15.91 -6.27 -13.09
N ARG A 264 16.12 -7.31 -12.26
CA ARG A 264 15.09 -8.30 -11.93
C ARG A 264 13.98 -7.74 -11.05
N VAL A 265 14.12 -6.52 -10.51
CA VAL A 265 13.06 -5.87 -9.75
C VAL A 265 12.77 -4.47 -10.26
N GLU A 266 11.52 -4.25 -10.68
CA GLU A 266 11.05 -2.93 -11.10
C GLU A 266 9.88 -2.44 -10.23
N VAL A 267 9.82 -1.13 -10.04
CA VAL A 267 8.72 -0.45 -9.34
C VAL A 267 8.09 0.55 -10.29
N HIS A 268 6.81 0.35 -10.60
CA HIS A 268 6.01 1.18 -11.48
C HIS A 268 4.85 1.82 -10.72
N GLN A 269 4.32 2.89 -11.30
CA GLN A 269 3.15 3.59 -10.78
C GLN A 269 2.22 3.91 -11.93
N LEU A 270 0.92 3.81 -11.67
CA LEU A 270 -0.11 4.18 -12.62
C LEU A 270 -1.34 4.72 -11.90
N GLN A 271 -2.09 5.53 -12.62
CA GLN A 271 -3.45 5.91 -12.26
C GLN A 271 -4.44 4.90 -12.84
N ILE A 272 -5.58 4.71 -12.19
CA ILE A 272 -6.54 3.67 -12.62
C ILE A 272 -7.05 3.87 -14.06
N ASP A 273 -7.11 5.11 -14.56
CA ASP A 273 -7.50 5.45 -15.93
C ASP A 273 -6.40 5.14 -16.97
N GLN A 274 -5.16 4.94 -16.53
CA GLN A 274 -4.04 4.44 -17.34
C GLN A 274 -4.01 2.90 -17.44
N TRP A 275 -5.15 2.23 -17.24
CA TRP A 275 -5.27 0.78 -17.29
C TRP A 275 -4.72 0.14 -18.57
N HIS A 276 -4.77 0.85 -19.69
CA HIS A 276 -4.26 0.40 -20.99
C HIS A 276 -2.72 0.34 -21.04
N GLU A 277 -2.03 1.04 -20.15
CA GLU A 277 -0.57 1.05 -20.06
C GLU A 277 -0.04 -0.17 -19.29
N LEU A 278 -0.83 -0.76 -18.37
CA LEU A 278 -0.37 -1.86 -17.51
C LEU A 278 0.10 -3.10 -18.29
N PRO A 279 -0.60 -3.59 -19.34
CA PRO A 279 -0.09 -4.66 -20.19
C PRO A 279 1.24 -4.29 -20.88
N GLN A 280 1.41 -3.03 -21.28
CA GLN A 280 2.65 -2.56 -21.90
C GLN A 280 3.81 -2.52 -20.89
N ILE A 281 3.55 -2.11 -19.64
CA ILE A 281 4.52 -2.17 -18.54
C ILE A 281 4.98 -3.62 -18.33
N PHE A 282 4.04 -4.57 -18.28
CA PHE A 282 4.31 -5.99 -18.18
C PHE A 282 5.16 -6.51 -19.33
N ASP A 283 4.77 -6.24 -20.58
CA ASP A 283 5.51 -6.71 -21.75
C ASP A 283 6.92 -6.10 -21.84
N ASN A 284 7.09 -4.85 -21.41
CA ASN A 284 8.39 -4.22 -21.35
C ASN A 284 9.28 -4.86 -20.29
N PHE A 285 8.72 -5.16 -19.11
CA PHE A 285 9.47 -5.86 -18.07
C PHE A 285 9.85 -7.28 -18.50
N MET A 286 8.97 -7.99 -19.21
CA MET A 286 9.30 -9.31 -19.77
C MET A 286 10.49 -9.26 -20.73
N LYS A 287 10.59 -8.22 -21.59
CA LYS A 287 11.77 -8.01 -22.45
C LYS A 287 13.06 -7.75 -21.65
N VAL A 288 12.95 -7.15 -20.46
CA VAL A 288 14.11 -6.99 -19.56
C VAL A 288 14.50 -8.36 -19.01
N ILE A 289 13.55 -9.15 -18.52
CA ILE A 289 13.81 -10.50 -18.00
C ILE A 289 14.38 -11.44 -19.06
N GLU A 290 13.91 -11.37 -20.30
CA GLU A 290 14.48 -12.13 -21.42
C GLU A 290 15.96 -11.80 -21.69
N LYS A 291 16.35 -10.53 -21.52
CA LYS A 291 17.75 -10.10 -21.68
C LYS A 291 18.64 -10.49 -20.51
N VAL A 292 18.11 -10.44 -19.29
CA VAL A 292 18.83 -10.81 -18.07
C VAL A 292 19.00 -12.34 -17.99
N GLY A 293 18.03 -13.09 -18.52
CA GLY A 293 18.05 -14.55 -18.54
C GLY A 293 17.42 -15.17 -17.28
N PRO A 294 17.40 -16.51 -17.20
CA PRO A 294 16.78 -17.23 -16.11
C PRO A 294 17.43 -16.90 -14.76
N ASN A 295 16.66 -17.02 -13.68
CA ASN A 295 17.19 -16.88 -12.33
C ASN A 295 18.18 -18.03 -12.05
N PRO A 296 19.45 -17.75 -11.65
CA PRO A 296 20.44 -18.76 -11.31
C PRO A 296 20.06 -19.72 -10.18
N MET A 297 19.06 -19.36 -9.36
CA MET A 297 18.53 -20.18 -8.27
C MET A 297 17.37 -21.09 -8.71
N LYS A 298 16.95 -21.02 -9.97
CA LYS A 298 15.87 -21.86 -10.51
C LYS A 298 16.38 -23.31 -10.62
N GLY A 299 15.66 -24.26 -10.02
CA GLY A 299 16.04 -25.69 -10.00
C GLY A 299 17.01 -26.12 -8.90
N MET A 300 17.46 -25.19 -8.03
CA MET A 300 18.20 -25.50 -6.78
C MET A 300 17.25 -25.80 -5.63
#